data_AF-A0A7S1A345-F1
#
_entry.id   AF-A0A7S1A345-F1
#
_cell.length_a   1.000
_cell.length_b   1.000
_cell.length_c   1.000
_cell.angle_alpha   90.00
_cell.angle_beta   90.00
_cell.angle_gamma   90.00
#
_symmetry.space_group_name_H-M   'P 1'
#
loop_
_entity.id
_entity.type
_entity.pdbx_description
1 polymer ?
#
loop_
_entity_poly.entity_id
_entity_poly.type
_entity_poly.pdbx_seq_one_letter_code
_entity_poly.pdbx_strand_id
1 'polypeptide(L)'
;EALLADRYDPLLLLRESDDIEQQIQRIVEGNLGEFCWSLDFGEQFLQRLFSFGFLTICSRLPVHGARETPEYLYVLLPKMHRQRSVLRQISAMRVDRGARKRSRKYRLTVDVAFDLVVDGCIEQHGQSWLWPPIRQSFAALFQRQLSNRPTMEDSSIEDHQGHSGRPARGAQGGGEPAHCQAL
;
A
#
# COMPACT_ATOMS: atom_id res chain seq x y z
N GLU A 1 28.38 9.87 7.32
CA GLU A 1 28.19 9.24 8.64
C GLU A 1 27.90 10.26 9.74
N ALA A 2 28.72 11.31 9.95
CA ALA A 2 28.49 12.32 11.00
C ALA A 2 27.10 13.02 10.96
N LEU A 3 26.57 13.34 9.77
CA LEU A 3 25.24 13.95 9.60
C LEU A 3 24.09 13.02 10.07
N LEU A 4 24.26 11.72 9.91
CA LEU A 4 23.27 10.72 10.32
C LEU A 4 23.37 10.46 11.81
N ALA A 5 24.58 10.42 12.36
CA ALA A 5 24.81 10.22 13.79
C ALA A 5 24.09 11.31 14.61
N ASP A 6 24.31 12.59 14.35
CA ASP A 6 23.71 13.65 15.18
C ASP A 6 22.16 13.62 15.22
N ARG A 7 21.52 13.19 14.12
CA ARG A 7 20.05 13.19 13.99
C ARG A 7 19.38 11.85 14.31
N TYR A 8 20.09 10.74 14.11
CA TYR A 8 19.51 9.39 14.14
C TYR A 8 20.30 8.39 14.99
N ASP A 9 21.40 8.79 15.63
CA ASP A 9 22.14 7.94 16.60
C ASP A 9 21.28 7.37 17.75
N PRO A 10 20.25 8.05 18.28
CA PRO A 10 19.39 7.42 19.28
C PRO A 10 18.42 6.38 18.67
N LEU A 11 18.29 6.31 17.35
CA LEU A 11 17.37 5.40 16.67
C LEU A 11 18.11 4.16 16.18
N LEU A 12 17.45 3.00 16.31
CA LEU A 12 17.97 1.76 15.76
C LEU A 12 18.04 1.83 14.22
N LEU A 13 19.22 1.53 13.67
CA LEU A 13 19.42 1.33 12.24
C LEU A 13 18.90 -0.05 11.84
N LEU A 14 18.00 -0.10 10.86
CA LEU A 14 17.53 -1.32 10.22
C LEU A 14 18.12 -1.43 8.82
N ARG A 15 18.59 -2.63 8.47
CA ARG A 15 19.09 -2.98 7.16
C ARG A 15 18.26 -4.09 6.52
N GLU A 16 18.32 -4.18 5.21
CA GLU A 16 17.66 -5.25 4.47
C GLU A 16 18.12 -6.65 4.93
N SER A 17 19.39 -6.81 5.30
CA SER A 17 19.93 -8.09 5.75
C SER A 17 19.59 -8.45 7.20
N ASP A 18 18.94 -7.55 7.95
CA ASP A 18 18.65 -7.79 9.37
C ASP A 18 17.52 -8.82 9.55
N ASP A 19 17.62 -9.58 10.63
CA ASP A 19 16.49 -10.31 11.18
C ASP A 19 15.55 -9.33 11.89
N ILE A 20 14.44 -9.01 11.23
CA ILE A 20 13.48 -8.01 11.69
C ILE A 20 12.81 -8.42 13.00
N GLU A 21 12.59 -9.72 13.22
CA GLU A 21 11.98 -10.22 14.47
C GLU A 21 12.91 -9.96 15.66
N GLN A 22 14.20 -10.25 15.50
CA GLN A 22 15.21 -9.92 16.51
C GLN A 22 15.32 -8.41 16.75
N GLN A 23 15.23 -7.58 15.70
CA GLN A 23 15.25 -6.12 15.89
C GLN A 23 14.02 -5.62 16.65
N ILE A 24 12.84 -6.22 16.44
CA ILE A 24 11.64 -5.88 17.21
C ILE A 24 11.83 -6.19 18.70
N GLN A 25 12.41 -7.35 19.03
CA GLN A 25 12.72 -7.70 20.42
C GLN A 25 13.62 -6.63 21.06
N ARG A 26 14.67 -6.20 20.36
CA ARG A 26 15.55 -5.12 20.82
C ARG A 26 14.83 -3.79 21.02
N ILE A 27 13.92 -3.41 20.11
CA ILE A 27 13.13 -2.18 20.25
C ILE A 27 12.27 -2.23 21.50
N VAL A 28 11.62 -3.37 21.76
CA VAL A 28 10.73 -3.56 22.90
C VAL A 28 11.51 -3.61 24.21
N GLU A 29 12.53 -4.47 24.30
CA GLU A 29 13.34 -4.67 25.50
C GLU A 29 14.18 -3.43 25.85
N GLY A 30 14.77 -2.80 24.84
CA GLY A 30 15.57 -1.58 25.00
C GLY A 30 14.74 -0.31 25.14
N ASN A 31 13.40 -0.39 24.99
CA ASN A 31 12.50 0.77 25.02
C ASN A 31 12.96 1.89 24.07
N LEU A 32 13.45 1.54 22.87
CA LEU A 32 14.19 2.42 21.93
C LEU A 32 13.31 3.45 21.18
N GLY A 33 12.15 3.80 21.74
CA GLY A 33 11.16 4.66 21.09
C GLY A 33 10.28 3.91 20.08
N GLU A 34 9.70 4.65 19.13
CA GLU A 34 8.82 4.09 18.08
C GLU A 34 9.45 4.13 16.69
N PHE A 35 10.51 4.92 16.48
CA PHE A 35 11.12 5.09 15.15
C PHE A 35 12.46 4.36 15.06
N CYS A 36 12.68 3.74 13.93
CA CYS A 36 13.97 3.29 13.44
C CYS A 36 14.36 4.14 12.23
N TRP A 37 15.54 3.91 11.68
CA TRP A 37 15.95 4.50 10.41
C TRP A 37 16.63 3.48 9.51
N SER A 38 16.61 3.72 8.21
CA SER A 38 17.28 2.90 7.20
C SER A 38 17.63 3.73 5.97
N LEU A 39 18.65 3.29 5.23
CA LEU A 39 18.95 3.78 3.89
C LEU A 39 18.44 2.83 2.80
N ASP A 40 17.88 1.69 3.18
CA ASP A 40 17.38 0.68 2.25
C ASP A 40 15.92 0.95 1.91
N PHE A 41 15.63 1.06 0.61
CA PHE A 41 14.29 1.30 0.05
C PHE A 41 13.81 0.12 -0.81
N GLY A 42 14.43 -1.06 -0.69
CA GLY A 42 14.05 -2.25 -1.45
C GLY A 42 12.60 -2.67 -1.20
N GLU A 43 11.86 -3.03 -2.24
CA GLU A 43 10.46 -3.44 -2.14
C GLU A 43 10.27 -4.65 -1.19
N GLN A 44 11.19 -5.62 -1.22
CA GLN A 44 11.14 -6.81 -0.37
C GLN A 44 11.41 -6.47 1.09
N PHE A 45 12.32 -5.53 1.33
CA PHE A 45 12.55 -4.98 2.66
C PHE A 45 11.30 -4.29 3.21
N LEU A 46 10.68 -3.40 2.43
CA LEU A 46 9.43 -2.74 2.83
C LEU A 46 8.30 -3.74 3.07
N GLN A 47 8.15 -4.75 2.20
CA GLN A 47 7.16 -5.81 2.38
C GLN A 47 7.35 -6.53 3.71
N ARG A 48 8.59 -6.87 4.07
CA ARG A 48 8.90 -7.48 5.37
C ARG A 48 8.56 -6.54 6.52
N LEU A 49 8.99 -5.29 6.46
CA LEU A 49 8.66 -4.27 7.46
C LEU A 49 7.14 -4.17 7.69
N PHE A 50 6.34 -4.10 6.62
CA PHE A 50 4.88 -4.08 6.70
C PHE A 50 4.29 -5.35 7.31
N SER A 51 4.85 -6.52 6.96
CA SER A 51 4.39 -7.81 7.49
C SER A 51 4.61 -7.93 9.01
N PHE A 52 5.68 -7.29 9.51
CA PHE A 52 5.93 -7.16 10.95
C PHE A 52 5.23 -5.95 11.60
N GLY A 53 4.45 -5.20 10.81
CA GLY A 53 3.60 -4.11 11.27
C GLY A 53 4.25 -2.73 11.26
N PHE A 54 5.50 -2.55 10.85
CA PHE A 54 6.07 -1.19 10.75
C PHE A 54 5.25 -0.33 9.77
N LEU A 55 5.11 0.96 10.07
CA LEU A 55 4.64 1.96 9.10
C LEU A 55 5.84 2.77 8.64
N THR A 56 6.05 2.91 7.33
CA THR A 56 7.23 3.58 6.80
C THR A 56 6.90 4.97 6.30
N ILE A 57 7.73 5.94 6.67
CA ILE A 57 7.74 7.29 6.08
C ILE A 57 9.14 7.61 5.58
N CYS A 58 9.31 8.61 4.72
CA CYS A 58 10.62 9.07 4.28
C CYS A 58 10.91 10.48 4.81
N SER A 59 12.13 10.69 5.30
CA SER A 59 12.69 12.00 5.59
C SER A 59 13.72 12.39 4.51
N ARG A 60 13.99 13.69 4.38
CA ARG A 60 15.10 14.20 3.55
C ARG A 60 16.05 15.02 4.42
N LEU A 61 17.34 14.88 4.17
CA LEU A 61 18.40 15.67 4.80
C LEU A 61 19.16 16.43 3.71
N PRO A 62 19.39 17.73 3.85
CA PRO A 62 20.27 18.45 2.94
C PRO A 62 21.71 17.94 3.09
N VAL A 63 22.39 17.71 1.97
CA VAL A 63 23.82 17.40 1.95
C VAL A 63 24.59 18.72 1.82
N HIS A 64 25.31 19.11 2.87
CA HIS A 64 26.15 20.31 2.83
C HIS A 64 27.38 20.09 1.95
N GLY A 65 27.63 21.02 1.01
CA GLY A 65 28.81 20.99 0.13
C GLY A 65 28.52 20.71 -1.34
N ALA A 66 27.28 20.40 -1.71
CA ALA A 66 26.88 20.28 -3.11
C ALA A 66 26.94 21.66 -3.80
N ARG A 67 27.76 21.76 -4.85
CA ARG A 67 27.87 22.98 -5.66
C ARG A 67 26.65 23.05 -6.60
N GLU A 68 25.97 24.18 -6.56
CA GLU A 68 24.93 24.63 -7.51
C GLU A 68 23.55 23.94 -7.46
N THR A 69 23.43 22.68 -7.05
CA THR A 69 22.12 22.03 -6.84
C THR A 69 21.99 21.44 -5.44
N PRO A 70 20.84 21.61 -4.75
CA PRO A 70 20.65 21.02 -3.44
C PRO A 70 20.51 19.50 -3.56
N GLU A 71 21.53 18.79 -3.11
CA GLU A 71 21.52 17.34 -2.98
C GLU A 71 20.87 16.94 -1.65
N TYR A 72 20.08 15.86 -1.69
CA TYR A 72 19.38 15.35 -0.52
C TYR A 72 19.71 13.89 -0.27
N LEU A 73 20.01 13.57 0.98
CA LEU A 73 20.01 12.21 1.47
C LEU A 73 18.59 11.86 1.95
N TYR A 74 18.03 10.80 1.40
CA TYR A 74 16.73 10.29 1.82
C TYR A 74 16.90 9.18 2.84
N VAL A 75 16.09 9.22 3.91
CA VAL A 75 16.15 8.27 5.01
C VAL A 75 14.77 7.68 5.22
N LEU A 76 14.66 6.36 5.13
CA LEU A 76 13.45 5.63 5.49
C LEU A 76 13.34 5.63 7.01
N LEU A 77 12.15 5.90 7.54
CA LEU A 77 11.85 5.87 8.96
C LEU A 77 10.75 4.85 9.22
N PRO A 78 11.11 3.56 9.44
CA PRO A 78 10.17 2.56 9.91
C PRO A 78 9.70 2.92 11.32
N LYS A 79 8.38 2.98 11.50
CA LYS A 79 7.75 3.31 12.77
C LYS A 79 6.96 2.13 13.33
N MET A 80 7.35 1.66 14.51
CA MET A 80 6.65 0.66 15.30
C MET A 80 5.82 1.35 16.39
N HIS A 81 4.56 1.64 16.09
CA HIS A 81 3.65 2.27 17.03
C HIS A 81 3.33 1.35 18.22
N ARG A 82 3.44 1.88 19.45
CA ARG A 82 2.98 1.23 20.68
C ARG A 82 1.47 1.21 20.78
N GLN A 83 0.84 2.28 20.27
CA GLN A 83 -0.60 2.41 20.17
C GLN A 83 -0.97 2.75 18.73
N ARG A 84 -1.82 1.91 18.12
CA ARG A 84 -2.24 2.05 16.74
C ARG A 84 -3.67 2.54 16.65
N SER A 85 -3.87 3.57 15.84
CA SER A 85 -5.19 3.97 15.36
C SER A 85 -5.63 2.99 14.29
N VAL A 86 -6.65 2.19 14.60
CA VAL A 86 -7.18 1.17 13.68
C VAL A 86 -8.70 1.31 13.53
N LEU A 87 -9.18 1.19 12.30
CA LEU A 87 -10.61 1.04 12.02
C LEU A 87 -10.97 -0.45 12.13
N ARG A 88 -11.49 -0.87 13.28
CA ARG A 88 -11.79 -2.30 13.55
C ARG A 88 -12.95 -2.85 12.72
N GLN A 89 -13.95 -2.00 12.41
CA GLN A 89 -15.17 -2.40 11.70
C GLN A 89 -15.51 -1.35 10.64
N ILE A 90 -14.99 -1.54 9.43
CA ILE A 90 -15.25 -0.63 8.30
C ILE A 90 -16.76 -0.56 7.99
N SER A 91 -17.47 -1.68 8.10
CA SER A 91 -18.93 -1.77 7.89
C SER A 91 -19.75 -0.96 8.90
N ALA A 92 -19.23 -0.75 10.10
CA ALA A 92 -19.87 0.03 11.16
C ALA A 92 -19.44 1.51 11.15
N MET A 93 -18.58 1.91 10.22
CA MET A 93 -18.09 3.29 10.13
C MET A 93 -19.26 4.25 9.91
N ARG A 94 -19.39 5.24 10.79
CA ARG A 94 -20.43 6.26 10.69
C ARG A 94 -20.15 7.16 9.49
N VAL A 95 -20.92 6.98 8.43
CA VAL A 95 -20.93 7.86 7.26
C VAL A 95 -22.11 8.82 7.34
N ASP A 96 -21.81 10.10 7.39
CA ASP A 96 -22.81 11.17 7.38
C ASP A 96 -23.73 11.09 6.15
N ARG A 97 -25.00 11.47 6.31
CA ARG A 97 -26.00 11.42 5.23
C ARG A 97 -25.62 12.29 4.05
N GLY A 98 -25.03 13.47 4.30
CA GLY A 98 -24.54 14.38 3.27
C GLY A 98 -23.37 13.78 2.50
N ALA A 99 -22.42 13.15 3.19
CA ALA A 99 -21.31 12.43 2.55
C ALA A 99 -21.83 11.30 1.64
N ARG A 100 -22.77 10.49 2.12
CA ARG A 100 -23.42 9.42 1.32
C ARG A 100 -24.19 9.97 0.11
N LYS A 101 -24.81 11.15 0.21
CA LYS A 101 -25.49 11.79 -0.93
C LYS A 101 -24.47 12.24 -1.98
N ARG A 102 -23.35 12.87 -1.57
CA ARG A 102 -22.31 13.33 -2.48
C ARG A 102 -21.55 12.19 -3.16
N SER A 103 -21.35 11.07 -2.47
CA SER A 103 -20.60 9.92 -3.00
C SER A 103 -21.24 9.28 -4.23
N ARG A 104 -22.56 9.43 -4.44
CA ARG A 104 -23.30 8.88 -5.60
C ARG A 104 -22.79 9.37 -6.95
N LYS A 105 -22.06 10.48 -6.99
CA LYS A 105 -21.47 11.05 -8.22
C LYS A 105 -20.14 10.43 -8.61
N TYR A 106 -19.59 9.55 -7.77
CA TYR A 106 -18.25 9.01 -7.92
C TYR A 106 -18.30 7.50 -8.13
N ARG A 107 -17.34 6.98 -8.90
CA ARG A 107 -17.06 5.55 -9.02
C ARG A 107 -15.78 5.23 -8.27
N LEU A 108 -15.80 4.20 -7.43
CA LEU A 108 -14.60 3.67 -6.80
C LEU A 108 -14.00 2.59 -7.69
N THR A 109 -12.70 2.67 -7.94
CA THR A 109 -11.91 1.62 -8.57
C THR A 109 -10.75 1.27 -7.65
N VAL A 110 -10.20 0.06 -7.82
CA VAL A 110 -9.06 -0.43 -7.03
C VAL A 110 -7.98 -0.85 -8.02
N ASP A 111 -6.74 -0.48 -7.75
CA ASP A 111 -5.56 -0.82 -8.56
C ASP A 111 -5.60 -0.32 -10.02
N VAL A 112 -6.36 0.75 -10.34
CA VAL A 112 -6.51 1.24 -11.72
C VAL A 112 -5.53 2.37 -12.07
N ALA A 113 -5.17 3.22 -11.11
CA ALA A 113 -4.43 4.45 -11.40
C ALA A 113 -3.50 4.84 -10.24
N PHE A 114 -2.52 3.97 -9.94
CA PHE A 114 -1.59 4.17 -8.83
C PHE A 114 -0.89 5.54 -8.89
N ASP A 115 -0.30 5.88 -10.04
CA ASP A 115 0.45 7.14 -10.19
C ASP A 115 -0.43 8.38 -9.98
N LEU A 116 -1.64 8.39 -10.54
CA LEU A 116 -2.59 9.50 -10.35
C LEU A 116 -3.01 9.66 -8.89
N VAL A 117 -3.15 8.56 -8.14
CA VAL A 117 -3.47 8.61 -6.71
C VAL A 117 -2.29 9.20 -5.93
N VAL A 118 -1.06 8.76 -6.22
CA VAL A 118 0.16 9.27 -5.59
C VAL A 118 0.34 10.76 -5.87
N ASP A 119 0.15 11.18 -7.13
CA ASP A 119 0.25 12.59 -7.53
C ASP A 119 -0.81 13.44 -6.83
N GLY A 120 -2.05 12.96 -6.72
CA GLY A 120 -3.10 13.65 -5.96
C GLY A 120 -2.76 13.81 -4.47
N CYS A 121 -2.11 12.82 -3.85
CA CYS A 121 -1.61 12.95 -2.48
C CYS A 121 -0.56 14.06 -2.35
N ILE A 122 0.35 14.17 -3.32
CA ILE A 122 1.41 15.20 -3.33
C ILE A 122 0.81 16.58 -3.59
N GLU A 123 -0.14 16.69 -4.51
CA GLU A 123 -0.82 17.96 -4.80
C GLU A 123 -1.51 18.50 -3.54
N GLN A 124 -2.17 17.63 -2.78
CA GLN A 124 -2.92 18.02 -1.60
C GLN A 124 -2.04 18.31 -0.36
N HIS A 125 -0.96 17.56 -0.18
CA HIS A 125 -0.18 17.58 1.07
C HIS A 125 1.29 17.97 0.91
N GLY A 126 1.73 18.26 -0.31
CA GLY A 126 3.14 18.33 -0.69
C GLY A 126 3.81 16.96 -0.62
N GLN A 127 5.13 16.95 -0.83
CA GLN A 127 5.89 15.70 -0.72
C GLN A 127 5.82 15.12 0.69
N SER A 128 5.87 15.96 1.74
CA SER A 128 5.78 15.57 3.16
C SER A 128 6.72 14.40 3.51
N TRP A 129 6.21 13.17 3.43
CA TRP A 129 6.94 11.92 3.66
C TRP A 129 7.07 11.02 2.42
N LEU A 130 6.41 11.35 1.31
CA LEU A 130 6.28 10.57 0.09
C LEU A 130 7.35 10.98 -0.95
N TRP A 131 8.60 11.08 -0.51
CA TRP A 131 9.74 11.47 -1.34
C TRP A 131 10.04 10.44 -2.45
N PRO A 132 10.81 10.80 -3.52
CA PRO A 132 11.01 9.93 -4.68
C PRO A 132 11.39 8.47 -4.37
N PRO A 133 12.33 8.15 -3.45
CA PRO A 133 12.72 6.76 -3.20
C PRO A 133 11.59 5.89 -2.66
N ILE A 134 10.82 6.37 -1.67
CA ILE A 134 9.71 5.58 -1.11
C ILE A 134 8.56 5.43 -2.13
N ARG A 135 8.36 6.41 -3.03
CA ARG A 135 7.40 6.28 -4.14
C ARG A 135 7.79 5.19 -5.11
N GLN A 136 9.08 5.11 -5.47
CA GLN A 136 9.59 4.05 -6.34
C GLN A 136 9.37 2.68 -5.69
N SER A 137 9.63 2.52 -4.40
CA SER A 137 9.37 1.27 -3.68
C SER A 137 7.89 0.89 -3.67
N PHE A 138 6.99 1.86 -3.43
CA PHE A 138 5.55 1.60 -3.46
C PHE A 138 5.05 1.24 -4.87
N ALA A 139 5.56 1.91 -5.90
CA ALA A 139 5.25 1.58 -7.28
C ALA A 139 5.72 0.16 -7.60
N ALA A 140 6.91 -0.22 -7.18
CA ALA A 140 7.45 -1.55 -7.43
C ALA A 140 6.65 -2.65 -6.69
N LEU A 141 6.24 -2.41 -5.43
CA LEU A 141 5.30 -3.25 -4.70
C LEU A 141 3.96 -3.41 -5.43
N PHE A 142 3.42 -2.29 -5.94
CA PHE A 142 2.16 -2.29 -6.71
C PHE A 142 2.29 -3.12 -7.99
N GLN A 143 3.36 -2.94 -8.77
CA GLN A 143 3.60 -3.72 -9.98
C GLN A 143 3.74 -5.22 -9.68
N ARG A 144 4.48 -5.58 -8.63
CA ARG A 144 4.62 -6.97 -8.18
C ARG A 144 3.28 -7.59 -7.78
N GLN A 145 2.39 -6.83 -7.12
CA GLN A 145 1.04 -7.30 -6.82
C GLN A 145 0.23 -7.58 -8.09
N LEU A 146 0.31 -6.70 -9.09
CA LEU A 146 -0.37 -6.90 -10.37
C LEU A 146 0.14 -8.15 -11.10
N SER A 147 1.46 -8.38 -11.12
CA SER A 147 2.05 -9.57 -11.74
C SER A 147 1.67 -10.88 -11.05
N ASN A 148 1.40 -10.84 -9.74
CA ASN A 148 1.00 -12.02 -8.96
C ASN A 148 -0.51 -12.28 -8.96
N ARG A 149 -1.31 -11.42 -9.62
CA ARG A 149 -2.76 -11.62 -9.70
C ARG A 149 -3.01 -12.79 -10.66
N PRO A 150 -3.73 -13.85 -10.26
CA PRO A 150 -4.08 -14.92 -11.18
C PRO A 150 -4.85 -14.32 -12.36
N THR A 151 -4.41 -14.63 -13.58
CA THR A 151 -5.19 -14.33 -14.78
C THR A 151 -6.48 -15.12 -14.67
N MET A 152 -7.63 -14.53 -15.05
CA MET A 152 -8.91 -15.25 -14.99
C MET A 152 -8.90 -16.56 -15.81
N GLU A 153 -7.94 -16.72 -16.72
CA GLU A 153 -7.70 -17.92 -17.51
C GLU A 153 -7.22 -19.13 -16.68
N ASP A 154 -6.47 -18.92 -15.59
CA ASP A 154 -5.92 -20.01 -14.75
C ASP A 154 -6.97 -20.62 -13.79
N SER A 155 -8.19 -20.09 -13.76
CA SER A 155 -9.30 -20.58 -12.94
C SER A 155 -10.16 -21.67 -13.63
N SER A 156 -9.80 -22.09 -14.84
CA SER A 156 -10.52 -23.13 -15.58
C SER A 156 -10.06 -24.52 -15.14
N ILE A 157 -10.53 -24.98 -13.99
CA ILE A 157 -10.52 -26.42 -13.67
C ILE A 157 -11.57 -27.08 -14.58
N GLU A 158 -11.08 -27.85 -15.55
CA GLU A 158 -11.88 -28.75 -16.37
C GLU A 158 -12.57 -29.79 -15.47
N ASP A 159 -13.91 -29.78 -15.46
CA ASP A 159 -14.69 -30.92 -14.99
C ASP A 159 -15.32 -31.61 -16.21
N HIS A 160 -14.61 -32.60 -16.74
CA HIS A 160 -15.05 -33.46 -17.82
C HIS A 160 -15.25 -34.88 -17.31
N GLN A 161 -16.51 -35.22 -17.01
CA GLN A 161 -17.18 -36.53 -17.15
C GLN A 161 -18.52 -36.47 -16.38
N GLY A 162 -19.69 -36.86 -16.87
CA GLY A 162 -20.14 -37.51 -18.09
C GLY A 162 -21.68 -37.65 -18.05
N HIS A 163 -22.28 -37.76 -19.24
CA HIS A 163 -23.69 -38.07 -19.57
C HIS A 163 -24.43 -39.04 -18.59
N SER A 164 -25.75 -39.01 -18.37
CA SER A 164 -26.90 -38.81 -19.28
C SER A 164 -28.21 -38.75 -18.48
N GLY A 165 -29.27 -38.12 -19.03
CA GLY A 165 -30.65 -38.37 -18.59
C GLY A 165 -31.62 -37.19 -18.70
N ARG A 166 -32.12 -36.91 -19.91
CA ARG A 166 -33.36 -36.13 -20.14
C ARG A 166 -34.58 -37.07 -19.96
N PRO A 167 -35.82 -36.60 -19.70
CA PRO A 167 -36.53 -35.76 -20.67
C PRO A 167 -37.44 -34.64 -20.10
N ALA A 168 -37.99 -33.91 -21.07
CA ALA A 168 -38.66 -32.61 -21.06
C ALA A 168 -40.06 -32.54 -20.43
N ARG A 169 -40.47 -31.30 -20.09
CA ARG A 169 -41.78 -30.60 -20.28
C ARG A 169 -41.60 -29.22 -19.60
N GLY A 170 -41.98 -28.04 -20.08
CA GLY A 170 -42.89 -27.55 -21.12
C GLY A 170 -43.62 -26.33 -20.53
N ALA A 171 -43.51 -25.14 -21.15
CA ALA A 171 -44.32 -23.89 -21.04
C ALA A 171 -43.38 -22.65 -21.12
N GLN A 172 -43.24 -21.96 -22.26
CA GLN A 172 -44.08 -20.91 -22.86
C GLN A 172 -44.28 -19.63 -22.03
N GLY A 173 -43.92 -18.49 -22.66
CA GLY A 173 -44.04 -17.10 -22.20
C GLY A 173 -42.65 -16.43 -22.16
N GLY A 174 -42.24 -15.52 -23.04
CA GLY A 174 -42.96 -14.50 -23.81
C GLY A 174 -42.54 -13.12 -23.27
N GLY A 175 -41.54 -12.48 -23.88
CA GLY A 175 -41.10 -11.13 -23.53
C GLY A 175 -39.71 -10.76 -24.08
N GLU A 176 -39.71 -10.00 -25.18
CA GLU A 176 -38.53 -9.36 -25.78
C GLU A 176 -38.00 -8.17 -24.94
N PRO A 177 -36.76 -7.68 -25.21
CA PRO A 177 -35.95 -6.93 -24.27
C PRO A 177 -36.17 -5.40 -24.33
N ALA A 178 -36.11 -4.75 -23.17
CA ALA A 178 -36.05 -3.29 -23.08
C ALA A 178 -34.62 -2.77 -23.29
N HIS A 179 -34.45 -2.04 -24.38
CA HIS A 179 -33.32 -1.17 -24.70
C HIS A 179 -33.01 -0.20 -23.54
N CYS A 180 -31.74 -0.17 -23.10
CA CYS A 180 -31.22 0.88 -22.22
C CYS A 180 -30.37 1.84 -23.08
N GLN A 181 -30.93 3.00 -23.42
CA GLN A 181 -30.18 4.10 -24.03
C GLN A 181 -29.50 4.94 -22.94
N ALA A 182 -28.27 5.33 -23.25
CA ALA A 182 -27.40 6.15 -22.42
C ALA A 182 -27.84 7.61 -22.39
N LEU A 183 -27.70 8.21 -21.20
CA LEU A 183 -27.43 9.63 -20.98
C LEU A 183 -26.33 9.74 -19.91
#